data_AF-A0AAW5VGU4-F1
#
_entry.id   AF-A0AAW5VGU4-F1
#
_cell.length_a   1.000
_cell.length_b   1.000
_cell.length_c   1.000
_cell.angle_alpha   90.00
_cell.angle_beta   90.00
_cell.angle_gamma   90.00
#
_symmetry.space_group_name_H-M   'P 1'
#
loop_
_entity.id
_entity.type
_entity.pdbx_description
1 polymer ?
#
loop_
_entity_poly.entity_id
_entity_poly.type
_entity_poly.pdbx_seq_one_letter_code
_entity_poly.pdbx_strand_id
1 'polypeptide(L)'
;MKTAFFYFPYLFVLLTQFLPTKPWFFPAEKTSYIIISLLFILLQFTILYLKSTNSSIIKHWETYTPSNWIIAFLFFVSLIIFPIRNMNWGDGLLLLETNLLETKLFGFQFTLDEILETVFHSQVSNVFFKLGFSDDPRISYTFLSQVAGIGMIFGFLWMAKENSKTNSLSILVLLSSGGILLTFGYAENYTLVTSFHLLLYIFVSRYTKNRKDDELLLYGATSLVAISMLFHLVSGYLVLLLIYLWYEYSPKEKKIKHLFLCALIGFSILIPWFIYFLFFHDPIIDRNSTHLIHPPFYPKNRLVSLNHIKEILSVLYWNASIASLFLLHQIFFSQSEWKNFINRPESKVILVSIFAFFLHGFFHNPQLGFPADWDLMGFYWLPIVFLAHQFWIQSNENKIEWVPAFLFGTTIVIISAITLNKNDPDKEVLWDVTKVTIQSYVLENKKYIDSLPKEDKKFFAKGDFLFYKGVMVTTKLCDFPTKNEIIRKMESHRKDWKHGFESGGFKSKEKLGHFLTEATKTNIEYIKSLEVNKICHPTI
;
A
#
# COMPACT_ATOMS: atom_id res chain seq x y z
N MET A 1 -19.91 30.69 -2.61
CA MET A 1 -18.83 29.78 -3.06
C MET A 1 -18.19 29.01 -1.90
N LYS A 2 -17.67 29.67 -0.85
CA LYS A 2 -17.03 28.99 0.32
C LYS A 2 -17.88 27.87 0.94
N THR A 3 -19.16 28.13 1.21
CA THR A 3 -20.07 27.14 1.82
C THR A 3 -20.36 25.93 0.90
N ALA A 4 -20.38 26.13 -0.41
CA ALA A 4 -20.64 25.05 -1.37
C ALA A 4 -19.48 24.03 -1.40
N PHE A 5 -18.26 24.46 -1.06
CA PHE A 5 -17.08 23.60 -1.02
C PHE A 5 -17.24 22.41 -0.05
N PHE A 6 -17.91 22.63 1.09
CA PHE A 6 -18.14 21.58 2.09
C PHE A 6 -19.01 20.44 1.58
N TYR A 7 -19.82 20.66 0.54
CA TYR A 7 -20.69 19.61 -0.03
C TYR A 7 -19.99 18.76 -1.08
N PHE A 8 -18.82 19.18 -1.56
CA PHE A 8 -18.12 18.52 -2.66
C PHE A 8 -17.83 17.03 -2.42
N PRO A 9 -17.36 16.59 -1.23
CA PRO A 9 -17.13 15.16 -0.97
C PRO A 9 -18.39 14.32 -1.19
N TYR A 10 -19.52 14.75 -0.66
CA TYR A 10 -20.77 13.99 -0.70
C TYR A 10 -21.37 13.95 -2.10
N LEU A 11 -21.38 15.12 -2.78
CA LEU A 11 -21.91 15.27 -4.13
C LEU A 11 -21.09 14.47 -5.14
N PHE A 12 -19.76 14.45 -5.00
CA PHE A 12 -18.92 13.63 -5.86
C PHE A 12 -19.26 12.15 -5.72
N VAL A 13 -19.29 11.62 -4.49
CA VAL A 13 -19.63 10.21 -4.26
C VAL A 13 -21.03 9.91 -4.78
N LEU A 14 -22.01 10.79 -4.54
CA LEU A 14 -23.37 10.63 -5.01
C LEU A 14 -23.44 10.58 -6.55
N LEU A 15 -22.80 11.51 -7.24
CA LEU A 15 -22.79 11.57 -8.71
C LEU A 15 -22.11 10.34 -9.32
N THR A 16 -21.00 9.87 -8.75
CA THR A 16 -20.30 8.68 -9.25
C THR A 16 -21.14 7.41 -9.17
N GLN A 17 -22.15 7.36 -8.29
CA GLN A 17 -23.09 6.22 -8.22
C GLN A 17 -23.99 6.12 -9.46
N PHE A 18 -24.11 7.17 -10.27
CA PHE A 18 -24.90 7.19 -11.50
C PHE A 18 -24.07 6.95 -12.76
N LEU A 19 -22.77 6.67 -12.63
CA LEU A 19 -21.94 6.27 -13.76
C LEU A 19 -22.36 4.88 -14.29
N PRO A 20 -22.24 4.62 -15.60
CA PRO A 20 -22.55 3.31 -16.18
C PRO A 20 -21.71 2.19 -15.57
N THR A 21 -20.45 2.50 -15.28
CA THR A 21 -19.52 1.60 -14.60
C THR A 21 -19.20 2.15 -13.22
N LYS A 22 -19.39 1.30 -12.21
CA LYS A 22 -19.07 1.60 -10.82
C LYS A 22 -17.56 1.83 -10.69
N PRO A 23 -17.10 2.91 -10.02
CA PRO A 23 -15.68 3.06 -9.71
C PRO A 23 -15.19 1.88 -8.88
N TRP A 24 -14.09 1.28 -9.32
CA TRP A 24 -13.50 0.08 -8.75
C TRP A 24 -13.07 0.25 -7.28
N PHE A 25 -12.72 1.47 -6.86
CA PHE A 25 -12.34 1.82 -5.50
C PHE A 25 -13.53 1.97 -4.53
N PHE A 26 -14.78 1.82 -4.98
CA PHE A 26 -15.95 1.80 -4.11
C PHE A 26 -16.45 0.37 -3.95
N PRO A 27 -16.05 -0.38 -2.91
CA PRO A 27 -16.43 -1.78 -2.79
C PRO A 27 -17.91 -2.00 -2.46
N ALA A 28 -18.56 -1.11 -1.68
CA ALA A 28 -19.92 -1.33 -1.17
C ALA A 28 -21.01 -1.18 -2.24
N GLU A 29 -22.24 -1.60 -1.93
CA GLU A 29 -23.37 -1.45 -2.85
C GLU A 29 -23.69 0.02 -3.14
N LYS A 30 -24.18 0.28 -4.36
CA LYS A 30 -24.59 1.61 -4.82
C LYS A 30 -25.54 2.30 -3.84
N THR A 31 -26.52 1.56 -3.32
CA THR A 31 -27.53 2.06 -2.39
C THR A 31 -26.90 2.58 -1.10
N SER A 32 -25.89 1.90 -0.56
CA SER A 32 -25.17 2.32 0.64
C SER A 32 -24.52 3.70 0.45
N TYR A 33 -23.83 3.91 -0.68
CA TYR A 33 -23.19 5.20 -0.97
C TYR A 33 -24.21 6.33 -1.18
N ILE A 34 -25.34 6.06 -1.85
CA ILE A 34 -26.42 7.04 -2.01
C ILE A 34 -26.98 7.46 -0.64
N ILE A 35 -27.32 6.50 0.21
CA ILE A 35 -27.90 6.77 1.54
C ILE A 35 -26.91 7.57 2.40
N ILE A 36 -25.65 7.14 2.45
CA ILE A 36 -24.61 7.83 3.22
C ILE A 36 -24.43 9.26 2.70
N SER A 37 -24.31 9.46 1.39
CA SER A 37 -24.17 10.80 0.82
C SER A 37 -25.35 11.71 1.16
N LEU A 38 -26.60 11.23 1.04
CA LEU A 38 -27.79 12.03 1.37
C LEU A 38 -27.85 12.39 2.87
N LEU A 39 -27.52 11.43 3.75
CA LEU A 39 -27.46 11.66 5.19
C LEU A 39 -26.42 12.73 5.54
N PHE A 40 -25.24 12.67 4.93
CA PHE A 40 -24.18 13.64 5.20
C PHE A 40 -24.43 15.01 4.55
N ILE A 41 -25.15 15.08 3.43
CA ILE A 41 -25.66 16.35 2.88
C ILE A 41 -26.61 17.00 3.88
N LEU A 42 -27.55 16.25 4.46
CA LEU A 42 -28.48 16.75 5.47
C LEU A 42 -27.75 17.18 6.75
N LEU A 43 -26.77 16.40 7.20
CA LEU A 43 -25.93 16.74 8.35
C LEU A 43 -25.15 18.04 8.11
N GLN A 44 -24.50 18.17 6.95
CA GLN A 44 -23.77 19.37 6.57
C GLN A 44 -24.69 20.60 6.55
N PHE A 45 -25.89 20.46 5.98
CA PHE A 45 -26.90 21.52 5.96
C PHE A 45 -27.29 21.94 7.37
N THR A 46 -27.56 20.97 8.25
CA THR A 46 -27.93 21.21 9.64
C THR A 46 -26.83 21.96 10.40
N ILE A 47 -25.56 21.53 10.27
CA ILE A 47 -24.42 22.20 10.92
C ILE A 47 -24.27 23.63 10.44
N LEU A 48 -24.38 23.88 9.13
CA LEU A 48 -24.27 25.22 8.57
C LEU A 48 -25.43 26.13 9.00
N TYR A 49 -26.65 25.59 9.06
CA TYR A 49 -27.83 26.32 9.53
C TYR A 49 -27.75 26.67 11.03
N LEU A 50 -27.34 25.72 11.87
CA LEU A 50 -27.14 25.98 13.30
C LEU A 50 -26.04 27.02 13.52
N LYS A 51 -25.01 27.03 12.66
CA LYS A 51 -23.92 28.00 12.72
C LYS A 51 -24.38 29.39 12.33
N SER A 52 -25.15 29.53 11.25
CA SER A 52 -25.66 30.83 10.80
C SER A 52 -26.65 31.45 11.80
N THR A 53 -27.39 30.63 12.55
CA THR A 53 -28.33 31.06 13.58
C THR A 53 -27.67 31.32 14.94
N ASN A 54 -26.35 31.14 15.07
CA ASN A 54 -25.61 31.26 16.34
C ASN A 54 -26.24 30.44 17.47
N SER A 55 -26.75 29.25 17.13
CA SER A 55 -27.48 28.39 18.05
C SER A 55 -26.61 28.00 19.25
N SER A 56 -27.21 28.01 20.45
CA SER A 56 -26.56 27.53 21.67
C SER A 56 -26.09 26.08 21.56
N ILE A 57 -26.71 25.28 20.68
CA ILE A 57 -26.37 23.88 20.42
C ILE A 57 -24.91 23.74 19.96
N ILE A 58 -24.42 24.62 19.08
CA ILE A 58 -23.03 24.55 18.59
C ILE A 58 -22.04 24.84 19.72
N LYS A 59 -22.33 25.84 20.54
CA LYS A 59 -21.49 26.18 21.71
C LYS A 59 -21.44 25.02 22.72
N HIS A 60 -22.56 24.33 22.93
CA HIS A 60 -22.59 23.13 23.77
C HIS A 60 -21.81 21.98 23.12
N TRP A 61 -21.96 21.77 21.80
CA TRP A 61 -21.25 20.70 21.10
C TRP A 61 -19.73 20.85 21.17
N GLU A 62 -19.21 22.07 21.06
CA GLU A 62 -17.78 22.36 21.27
C GLU A 62 -17.30 21.95 22.68
N THR A 63 -18.20 21.98 23.68
CA THR A 63 -17.90 21.58 25.07
C THR A 63 -17.97 20.06 25.27
N TYR A 64 -18.85 19.36 24.54
CA TYR A 64 -19.07 17.91 24.66
C TYR A 64 -18.45 17.09 23.53
N THR A 65 -17.47 17.66 22.82
CA THR A 65 -16.79 16.95 21.73
C THR A 65 -15.99 15.76 22.30
N PRO A 66 -16.19 14.53 21.79
CA PRO A 66 -15.47 13.37 22.30
C PRO A 66 -13.95 13.52 22.09
N SER A 67 -13.18 12.98 23.04
CA SER A 67 -11.72 12.93 22.94
C SER A 67 -11.29 12.14 21.71
N ASN A 68 -10.23 12.58 21.03
CA ASN A 68 -9.63 11.85 19.92
C ASN A 68 -9.31 10.40 20.28
N TRP A 69 -8.93 10.13 21.53
CA TRP A 69 -8.64 8.78 22.01
C TRP A 69 -9.86 7.86 21.97
N ILE A 70 -11.06 8.39 22.26
CA ILE A 70 -12.30 7.61 22.21
C ILE A 70 -12.62 7.24 20.76
N ILE A 71 -12.52 8.20 19.84
CA ILE A 71 -12.76 7.97 18.41
C ILE A 71 -11.72 6.98 17.85
N ALA A 72 -10.46 7.18 18.18
CA ALA A 72 -9.37 6.30 17.81
C ALA A 72 -9.59 4.87 18.31
N PHE A 73 -10.05 4.70 19.55
CA PHE A 73 -10.35 3.39 20.13
C PHE A 73 -11.50 2.70 19.40
N LEU A 74 -12.60 3.41 19.10
CA LEU A 74 -13.71 2.86 18.32
C LEU A 74 -13.28 2.43 16.90
N PHE A 75 -12.41 3.22 16.28
CA PHE A 75 -11.84 2.89 14.98
C PHE A 75 -10.91 1.67 15.07
N PHE A 76 -10.06 1.61 16.10
CA PHE A 76 -9.20 0.46 16.37
C PHE A 76 -10.00 -0.84 16.56
N VAL A 77 -11.11 -0.79 17.29
CA VAL A 77 -12.03 -1.92 17.41
C VAL A 77 -12.55 -2.35 16.04
N SER A 78 -12.91 -1.40 15.17
CA SER A 78 -13.34 -1.70 13.79
C SER A 78 -12.23 -2.38 12.97
N LEU A 79 -10.99 -1.93 13.13
CA LEU A 79 -9.80 -2.50 12.49
C LEU A 79 -9.53 -3.95 12.92
N ILE A 80 -9.84 -4.32 14.17
CA ILE A 80 -9.75 -5.70 14.65
C ILE A 80 -10.93 -6.55 14.15
N ILE A 81 -12.15 -6.02 14.20
CA ILE A 81 -13.36 -6.79 13.89
C ILE A 81 -13.52 -7.03 12.38
N PHE A 82 -13.08 -6.10 11.55
CA PHE A 82 -13.27 -6.14 10.09
C PHE A 82 -11.95 -6.23 9.31
N PRO A 83 -11.09 -7.26 9.53
CA PRO A 83 -9.90 -7.42 8.71
C PRO A 83 -10.31 -7.70 7.26
N ILE A 84 -9.68 -7.04 6.29
CA ILE A 84 -9.91 -7.27 4.87
C ILE A 84 -9.52 -8.70 4.53
N ARG A 85 -10.48 -9.43 3.97
CA ARG A 85 -10.31 -10.83 3.53
C ARG A 85 -10.53 -11.00 2.04
N ASN A 86 -11.00 -9.96 1.38
CA ASN A 86 -11.26 -9.98 -0.06
C ASN A 86 -9.96 -10.13 -0.84
N MET A 87 -9.76 -11.30 -1.45
CA MET A 87 -8.59 -11.62 -2.27
C MET A 87 -8.72 -11.15 -3.73
N ASN A 88 -9.83 -10.52 -4.11
CA ASN A 88 -10.05 -9.94 -5.45
C ASN A 88 -9.64 -8.45 -5.49
N TRP A 89 -9.25 -7.89 -4.35
CA TRP A 89 -8.81 -6.52 -4.24
C TRP A 89 -7.29 -6.49 -4.38
N GLY A 90 -6.79 -5.67 -5.32
CA GLY A 90 -5.37 -5.60 -5.67
C GLY A 90 -4.80 -6.93 -6.15
N ASP A 91 -3.56 -7.21 -5.77
CA ASP A 91 -2.82 -8.43 -6.11
C ASP A 91 -2.64 -9.37 -4.89
N GLY A 92 -3.41 -9.18 -3.81
CA GLY A 92 -3.22 -9.86 -2.53
C GLY A 92 -3.17 -11.40 -2.61
N LEU A 93 -3.90 -12.05 -3.53
CA LEU A 93 -3.80 -13.51 -3.72
C LEU A 93 -2.40 -13.94 -4.18
N LEU A 94 -1.79 -13.18 -5.09
CA LEU A 94 -0.44 -13.44 -5.62
C LEU A 94 0.61 -13.25 -4.52
N LEU A 95 0.44 -12.22 -3.68
CA LEU A 95 1.33 -11.96 -2.54
C LEU A 95 1.27 -13.09 -1.52
N LEU A 96 0.06 -13.53 -1.13
CA LEU A 96 -0.13 -14.65 -0.21
C LEU A 96 0.46 -15.96 -0.75
N GLU A 97 0.25 -16.25 -2.02
CA GLU A 97 0.78 -17.44 -2.71
C GLU A 97 2.31 -17.42 -2.76
N THR A 98 2.89 -16.30 -3.18
CA THR A 98 4.35 -16.13 -3.28
C THR A 98 4.99 -16.20 -1.89
N ASN A 99 4.35 -15.58 -0.89
CA ASN A 99 4.82 -15.63 0.49
C ASN A 99 4.89 -17.07 1.02
N LEU A 100 3.80 -17.82 0.86
CA LEU A 100 3.74 -19.20 1.35
C LEU A 100 4.74 -20.10 0.61
N LEU A 101 4.78 -20.03 -0.72
CA LEU A 101 5.68 -20.84 -1.54
C LEU A 101 7.15 -20.58 -1.19
N GLU A 102 7.59 -19.33 -1.23
CA GLU A 102 8.99 -18.98 -0.97
C GLU A 102 9.37 -19.26 0.49
N THR A 103 8.47 -19.04 1.45
CA THR A 103 8.72 -19.37 2.86
C THR A 103 8.94 -20.87 3.05
N LYS A 104 8.20 -21.74 2.37
CA LYS A 104 8.38 -23.20 2.48
C LYS A 104 9.62 -23.71 1.76
N LEU A 105 9.95 -23.11 0.61
CA LEU A 105 11.13 -23.50 -0.14
C LEU A 105 12.42 -22.99 0.50
N PHE A 106 12.46 -21.70 0.87
CA PHE A 106 13.69 -20.97 1.18
C PHE A 106 13.74 -20.43 2.62
N GLY A 107 12.68 -20.61 3.40
CA GLY A 107 12.58 -20.15 4.79
C GLY A 107 11.97 -18.75 4.93
N PHE A 108 12.01 -17.93 3.88
CA PHE A 108 11.32 -16.65 3.79
C PHE A 108 11.18 -16.18 2.34
N GLN A 109 10.19 -15.33 2.08
CA GLN A 109 10.08 -14.53 0.86
C GLN A 109 11.03 -13.35 0.93
N PHE A 110 11.66 -13.02 -0.20
CA PHE A 110 12.50 -11.84 -0.33
C PHE A 110 12.47 -11.34 -1.77
N THR A 111 12.25 -10.06 -2.02
CA THR A 111 12.29 -9.47 -3.37
C THR A 111 13.17 -8.21 -3.35
N LEU A 112 13.72 -7.80 -4.50
CA LEU A 112 14.67 -6.68 -4.54
C LEU A 112 14.02 -5.36 -4.09
N ASP A 113 12.73 -5.24 -4.37
CA ASP A 113 12.03 -3.98 -4.23
C ASP A 113 11.50 -3.78 -2.79
N GLU A 114 11.45 -4.83 -1.96
CA GLU A 114 10.77 -4.84 -0.65
C GLU A 114 11.38 -5.90 0.30
N ILE A 115 12.71 -5.94 0.36
CA ILE A 115 13.50 -6.95 1.08
C ILE A 115 13.01 -7.16 2.51
N LEU A 116 12.94 -6.10 3.31
CA LEU A 116 12.55 -6.23 4.72
C LEU A 116 11.07 -6.55 4.86
N GLU A 117 10.18 -5.92 4.09
CA GLU A 117 8.75 -6.14 4.24
C GLU A 117 8.40 -7.63 4.09
N THR A 118 8.84 -8.24 2.99
CA THR A 118 8.59 -9.66 2.68
C THR A 118 9.27 -10.62 3.66
N VAL A 119 10.49 -10.32 4.10
CA VAL A 119 11.19 -11.10 5.13
C VAL A 119 10.42 -11.06 6.45
N PHE A 120 9.97 -9.88 6.89
CA PHE A 120 9.23 -9.72 8.15
C PHE A 120 7.90 -10.48 8.11
N HIS A 121 7.11 -10.38 7.03
CA HIS A 121 5.88 -11.17 6.88
C HIS A 121 6.12 -12.67 6.99
N SER A 122 7.19 -13.16 6.35
CA SER A 122 7.56 -14.58 6.37
C SER A 122 8.01 -15.04 7.75
N GLN A 123 8.85 -14.25 8.43
CA GLN A 123 9.33 -14.59 9.77
C GLN A 123 8.20 -14.59 10.79
N VAL A 124 7.28 -13.62 10.73
CA VAL A 124 6.09 -13.60 11.59
C VAL A 124 5.18 -14.79 11.30
N SER A 125 4.99 -15.15 10.03
CA SER A 125 4.24 -16.35 9.63
C SER A 125 4.85 -17.62 10.25
N ASN A 126 6.17 -17.79 10.14
CA ASN A 126 6.89 -18.90 10.75
C ASN A 126 6.79 -18.93 12.28
N VAL A 127 6.85 -17.77 12.95
CA VAL A 127 6.69 -17.67 14.40
C VAL A 127 5.28 -18.09 14.81
N PHE A 128 4.24 -17.60 14.14
CA PHE A 128 2.86 -17.99 14.45
C PHE A 128 2.59 -19.46 14.15
N PHE A 129 3.12 -20.01 13.06
CA PHE A 129 3.03 -21.44 12.79
C PHE A 129 3.64 -22.28 13.92
N LYS A 130 4.84 -21.89 14.42
CA LYS A 130 5.47 -22.55 15.58
C LYS A 130 4.66 -22.42 16.88
N LEU A 131 3.85 -21.38 17.01
CA LEU A 131 2.93 -21.17 18.13
C LEU A 131 1.59 -21.91 17.96
N GLY A 132 1.41 -22.68 16.88
CA GLY A 132 0.23 -23.52 16.65
C GLY A 132 -0.89 -22.85 15.83
N PHE A 133 -0.64 -21.68 15.23
CA PHE A 133 -1.58 -21.08 14.28
C PHE A 133 -1.53 -21.80 12.93
N SER A 134 -2.58 -21.63 12.11
CA SER A 134 -2.61 -22.18 10.76
C SER A 134 -1.49 -21.61 9.90
N ASP A 135 -1.01 -22.43 8.97
CA ASP A 135 0.02 -22.09 7.98
C ASP A 135 -0.55 -21.21 6.84
N ASP A 136 -1.15 -20.08 7.21
CA ASP A 136 -1.81 -19.14 6.31
C ASP A 136 -1.18 -17.74 6.47
N PRO A 137 -0.46 -17.22 5.47
CA PRO A 137 0.20 -15.92 5.54
C PRO A 137 -0.76 -14.76 5.85
N ARG A 138 -2.07 -14.90 5.61
CA ARG A 138 -3.05 -13.87 6.00
C ARG A 138 -2.96 -13.50 7.47
N ILE A 139 -2.55 -14.42 8.33
CA ILE A 139 -2.35 -14.16 9.76
C ILE A 139 -1.21 -13.16 9.98
N SER A 140 -0.07 -13.34 9.30
CA SER A 140 1.08 -12.43 9.46
C SER A 140 0.79 -11.05 8.86
N TYR A 141 0.15 -11.01 7.69
CA TYR A 141 -0.33 -9.76 7.08
C TYR A 141 -1.33 -9.03 7.98
N THR A 142 -2.31 -9.74 8.53
CA THR A 142 -3.28 -9.18 9.49
C THR A 142 -2.59 -8.62 10.72
N PHE A 143 -1.74 -9.39 11.36
CA PHE A 143 -1.08 -8.96 12.59
C PHE A 143 -0.18 -7.73 12.36
N LEU A 144 0.72 -7.80 11.38
CA LEU A 144 1.69 -6.72 11.12
C LEU A 144 1.00 -5.42 10.70
N SER A 145 -0.04 -5.52 9.88
CA SER A 145 -0.80 -4.34 9.46
C SER A 145 -1.60 -3.69 10.59
N GLN A 146 -2.16 -4.47 11.51
CA GLN A 146 -2.85 -3.94 12.67
C GLN A 146 -1.88 -3.29 13.65
N VAL A 147 -0.68 -3.86 13.84
CA VAL A 147 0.40 -3.25 14.63
C VAL A 147 0.84 -1.91 14.00
N ALA A 148 1.00 -1.87 12.68
CA ALA A 148 1.24 -0.63 11.95
C ALA A 148 0.10 0.40 12.15
N GLY A 149 -1.16 -0.04 12.10
CA GLY A 149 -2.33 0.81 12.35
C GLY A 149 -2.37 1.40 13.75
N ILE A 150 -2.04 0.59 14.76
CA ILE A 150 -1.83 1.07 16.13
C ILE A 150 -0.76 2.17 16.12
N GLY A 151 0.42 1.88 15.54
CA GLY A 151 1.51 2.85 15.42
C GLY A 151 1.08 4.15 14.74
N MET A 152 0.28 4.07 13.67
CA MET A 152 -0.23 5.24 12.96
C MET A 152 -1.20 6.08 13.79
N ILE A 153 -2.17 5.44 14.44
CA ILE A 153 -3.11 6.11 15.33
C ILE A 153 -2.35 6.82 16.46
N PHE A 154 -1.42 6.12 17.13
CA PHE A 154 -0.60 6.69 18.19
C PHE A 154 0.26 7.86 17.71
N GLY A 155 0.88 7.75 16.53
CA GLY A 155 1.69 8.82 15.95
C GLY A 155 0.90 10.11 15.68
N PHE A 156 -0.30 10.01 15.12
CA PHE A 156 -1.17 11.17 14.92
C PHE A 156 -1.66 11.78 16.24
N LEU A 157 -2.05 10.94 17.20
CA LEU A 157 -2.48 11.41 18.54
C LEU A 157 -1.34 12.06 19.32
N TRP A 158 -0.13 11.54 19.22
CA TRP A 158 1.07 12.14 19.80
C TRP A 158 1.27 13.55 19.22
N MET A 159 1.32 13.67 17.89
CA MET A 159 1.53 14.96 17.23
C MET A 159 0.47 15.99 17.60
N ALA A 160 -0.79 15.56 17.77
CA ALA A 160 -1.85 16.42 18.28
C ALA A 160 -1.54 16.88 19.71
N LYS A 161 -1.20 15.97 20.63
CA LYS A 161 -0.92 16.29 22.04
C LYS A 161 0.19 17.34 22.22
N GLU A 162 1.24 17.31 21.40
CA GLU A 162 2.35 18.28 21.49
C GLU A 162 1.96 19.70 21.08
N ASN A 163 0.88 19.89 20.32
CA ASN A 163 0.40 21.20 19.90
C ASN A 163 -0.76 21.65 20.79
N SER A 164 -0.69 22.84 21.37
CA SER A 164 -1.64 23.32 22.38
C SER A 164 -2.88 24.03 21.81
N LYS A 165 -3.02 24.09 20.48
CA LYS A 165 -4.05 24.85 19.78
C LYS A 165 -5.05 23.88 19.13
N THR A 166 -6.24 23.81 19.72
CA THR A 166 -7.44 23.10 19.21
C THR A 166 -7.17 21.69 18.62
N ASN A 167 -6.95 20.71 19.50
CA ASN A 167 -6.75 19.30 19.11
C ASN A 167 -8.04 18.50 18.90
N SER A 168 -9.21 19.09 19.12
CA SER A 168 -10.46 18.33 19.04
C SER A 168 -10.66 17.75 17.64
N LEU A 169 -11.06 16.47 17.59
CA LEU A 169 -11.39 15.71 16.38
C LEU A 169 -10.27 15.60 15.32
N SER A 170 -9.03 15.98 15.62
CA SER A 170 -7.94 15.96 14.64
C SER A 170 -7.66 14.57 14.08
N ILE A 171 -7.91 13.53 14.88
CA ILE A 171 -7.71 12.14 14.45
C ILE A 171 -8.58 11.78 13.24
N LEU A 172 -9.74 12.43 13.06
CA LEU A 172 -10.61 12.18 11.93
C LEU A 172 -9.94 12.49 10.58
N VAL A 173 -8.91 13.35 10.55
CA VAL A 173 -8.11 13.58 9.34
C VAL A 173 -7.48 12.28 8.86
N LEU A 174 -6.86 11.50 9.76
CA LEU A 174 -6.32 10.17 9.45
C LEU A 174 -7.44 9.19 9.11
N LEU A 175 -8.47 9.11 9.95
CA LEU A 175 -9.52 8.09 9.82
C LEU A 175 -10.40 8.28 8.59
N SER A 176 -10.38 9.47 7.98
CA SER A 176 -11.09 9.78 6.74
C SER A 176 -10.30 9.44 5.46
N SER A 177 -9.04 9.02 5.61
CA SER A 177 -8.16 8.62 4.52
C SER A 177 -8.48 7.19 4.08
N GLY A 178 -8.71 6.94 2.78
CA GLY A 178 -8.83 5.57 2.25
C GLY A 178 -7.57 4.75 2.51
N GLY A 179 -6.41 5.39 2.49
CA GLY A 179 -5.09 4.76 2.70
C GLY A 179 -4.93 4.04 4.05
N ILE A 180 -5.74 4.40 5.05
CA ILE A 180 -5.75 3.73 6.36
C ILE A 180 -6.20 2.26 6.26
N LEU A 181 -6.89 1.87 5.18
CA LEU A 181 -7.33 0.50 4.95
C LEU A 181 -6.18 -0.50 4.83
N LEU A 182 -4.94 -0.05 4.53
CA LEU A 182 -3.73 -0.89 4.66
C LEU A 182 -3.63 -1.55 6.04
N THR A 183 -4.14 -0.88 7.07
CA THR A 183 -4.01 -1.33 8.46
C THR A 183 -5.11 -2.30 8.90
N PHE A 184 -6.08 -2.58 8.02
CA PHE A 184 -7.17 -3.50 8.26
C PHE A 184 -6.80 -4.93 7.84
N GLY A 185 -5.56 -5.39 7.95
CA GLY A 185 -5.22 -6.76 7.54
C GLY A 185 -5.19 -7.01 6.05
N TYR A 186 -5.10 -5.94 5.26
CA TYR A 186 -4.93 -6.06 3.82
C TYR A 186 -3.60 -6.74 3.47
N ALA A 187 -3.65 -7.71 2.55
CA ALA A 187 -2.46 -8.44 2.11
C ALA A 187 -1.69 -7.60 1.10
N GLU A 188 -0.85 -6.70 1.61
CA GLU A 188 -0.06 -5.75 0.82
C GLU A 188 1.26 -5.44 1.52
N ASN A 189 2.31 -5.20 0.74
CA ASN A 189 3.67 -4.95 1.22
C ASN A 189 3.99 -3.46 1.40
N TYR A 190 2.95 -2.65 1.60
CA TYR A 190 3.05 -1.19 1.77
C TYR A 190 2.91 -0.75 3.23
N THR A 191 2.63 -1.68 4.13
CA THR A 191 2.11 -1.33 5.44
C THR A 191 3.21 -0.91 6.41
N LEU A 192 4.34 -1.63 6.46
CA LEU A 192 5.43 -1.30 7.36
C LEU A 192 6.22 -0.11 6.84
N VAL A 193 6.50 -0.03 5.54
CA VAL A 193 7.13 1.16 4.95
C VAL A 193 6.29 2.44 5.17
N THR A 194 4.95 2.37 5.11
CA THR A 194 4.09 3.53 5.42
C THR A 194 4.24 3.95 6.88
N SER A 195 4.38 2.99 7.80
CA SER A 195 4.66 3.27 9.22
C SER A 195 6.02 3.94 9.41
N PHE A 196 7.04 3.50 8.66
CA PHE A 196 8.36 4.13 8.66
C PHE A 196 8.34 5.54 8.06
N HIS A 197 7.52 5.80 7.02
CA HIS A 197 7.31 7.15 6.51
C HIS A 197 6.65 8.05 7.56
N LEU A 198 5.69 7.55 8.34
CA LEU A 198 5.11 8.31 9.44
C LEU A 198 6.19 8.63 10.50
N LEU A 199 7.02 7.67 10.88
CA LEU A 199 8.14 7.89 11.80
C LEU A 199 9.08 8.97 11.26
N LEU A 200 9.41 8.93 9.96
CA LEU A 200 10.20 9.97 9.29
C LEU A 200 9.51 11.34 9.39
N TYR A 201 8.21 11.43 9.11
CA TYR A 201 7.48 12.71 9.14
C TYR A 201 7.38 13.30 10.54
N ILE A 202 7.16 12.47 11.56
CA ILE A 202 7.21 12.89 12.97
C ILE A 202 8.63 13.36 13.31
N PHE A 203 9.65 12.59 12.94
CA PHE A 203 11.05 12.91 13.19
C PHE A 203 11.45 14.26 12.58
N VAL A 204 11.25 14.45 11.28
CA VAL A 204 11.60 15.70 10.61
C VAL A 204 10.78 16.87 11.12
N SER A 205 9.49 16.68 11.43
CA SER A 205 8.65 17.76 11.99
C SER A 205 9.13 18.24 13.36
N ARG A 206 9.77 17.36 14.14
CA ARG A 206 10.34 17.70 15.44
C ARG A 206 11.68 18.42 15.28
N TYR A 207 12.60 17.85 14.51
CA TYR A 207 14.00 18.30 14.47
C TYR A 207 14.28 19.43 13.48
N THR A 208 13.35 19.77 12.59
CA THR A 208 13.46 20.94 11.70
C THR A 208 13.24 22.28 12.41
N LYS A 209 12.72 22.27 13.64
CA LYS A 209 12.36 23.47 14.40
C LYS A 209 13.56 24.18 15.06
N ASN A 210 14.67 23.48 15.27
CA ASN A 210 15.82 23.99 16.02
C ASN A 210 17.13 23.67 15.31
N ARG A 211 17.90 24.72 14.97
CA ARG A 211 19.18 24.60 14.26
C ARG A 211 20.27 23.83 15.03
N LYS A 212 20.13 23.70 16.35
CA LYS A 212 21.07 22.89 17.16
C LYS A 212 20.99 21.41 16.81
N ASP A 213 19.87 20.97 16.23
CA ASP A 213 19.61 19.58 15.92
C ASP A 213 19.93 19.22 14.46
N ASP A 214 20.54 20.13 13.68
CA ASP A 214 20.77 19.98 12.24
C ASP A 214 21.56 18.69 11.89
N GLU A 215 22.60 18.34 12.67
CA GLU A 215 23.37 17.10 12.45
C GLU A 215 22.50 15.86 12.71
N LEU A 216 21.71 15.86 13.78
CA LEU A 216 20.79 14.76 14.10
C LEU A 216 19.68 14.64 13.06
N LEU A 217 19.13 15.77 12.58
CA LEU A 217 18.14 15.82 11.52
C LEU A 217 18.68 15.18 10.24
N LEU A 218 19.88 15.59 9.79
CA LEU A 218 20.48 15.10 8.55
C LEU A 218 20.79 13.59 8.62
N TYR A 219 21.48 13.15 9.67
CA TYR A 219 21.89 11.75 9.80
C TYR A 219 20.71 10.83 10.13
N GLY A 220 19.80 11.29 10.99
CA GLY A 220 18.59 10.55 11.36
C GLY A 220 17.62 10.40 10.20
N ALA A 221 17.33 11.48 9.44
CA ALA A 221 16.49 11.40 8.26
C ALA A 221 17.12 10.50 7.18
N THR A 222 18.44 10.59 6.98
CA THR A 222 19.15 9.70 6.04
C THR A 222 19.01 8.23 6.45
N SER A 223 19.17 7.93 7.74
CA SER A 223 19.03 6.57 8.26
C SER A 223 17.61 6.04 8.07
N LEU A 224 16.59 6.85 8.40
CA LEU A 224 15.18 6.47 8.25
C LEU A 224 14.79 6.27 6.78
N VAL A 225 15.26 7.12 5.86
CA VAL A 225 15.02 6.94 4.42
C VAL A 225 15.72 5.67 3.91
N ALA A 226 16.97 5.43 4.30
CA ALA A 226 17.69 4.21 3.91
C ALA A 226 17.00 2.93 4.43
N ILE A 227 16.53 2.92 5.68
CA ILE A 227 15.75 1.79 6.21
C ILE A 227 14.42 1.65 5.45
N SER A 228 13.74 2.77 5.17
CA SER A 228 12.48 2.76 4.40
C SER A 228 12.67 2.20 2.99
N MET A 229 13.82 2.43 2.35
CA MET A 229 14.17 1.84 1.06
C MET A 229 14.35 0.32 1.11
N LEU A 230 14.74 -0.23 2.26
CA LEU A 230 14.81 -1.68 2.45
C LEU A 230 13.42 -2.31 2.64
N PHE A 231 12.45 -1.57 3.18
CA PHE A 231 11.05 -2.01 3.21
C PHE A 231 10.38 -1.84 1.86
N HIS A 232 10.61 -0.73 1.16
CA HIS A 232 10.15 -0.56 -0.21
C HIS A 232 10.99 0.47 -0.99
N LEU A 233 11.50 0.09 -2.17
CA LEU A 233 12.41 0.89 -2.99
C LEU A 233 11.82 2.23 -3.46
N VAL A 234 10.50 2.35 -3.54
CA VAL A 234 9.80 3.62 -3.78
C VAL A 234 10.24 4.74 -2.83
N SER A 235 10.67 4.39 -1.61
CA SER A 235 11.20 5.33 -0.63
C SER A 235 12.47 6.04 -1.15
N GLY A 236 13.13 5.50 -2.18
CA GLY A 236 14.25 6.14 -2.85
C GLY A 236 13.92 7.51 -3.44
N TYR A 237 12.65 7.80 -3.75
CA TYR A 237 12.24 9.14 -4.16
C TYR A 237 12.41 10.19 -3.05
N LEU A 238 12.41 9.77 -1.77
CA LEU A 238 12.69 10.65 -0.63
C LEU A 238 14.16 11.12 -0.59
N VAL A 239 15.03 10.67 -1.50
CA VAL A 239 16.34 11.31 -1.72
C VAL A 239 16.17 12.80 -2.05
N LEU A 240 15.08 13.21 -2.70
CA LEU A 240 14.79 14.64 -2.93
C LEU A 240 14.57 15.40 -1.61
N LEU A 241 13.93 14.77 -0.63
CA LEU A 241 13.83 15.31 0.72
C LEU A 241 15.21 15.41 1.37
N LEU A 242 16.05 14.37 1.26
CA LEU A 242 17.40 14.41 1.83
C LEU A 242 18.26 15.53 1.20
N ILE A 243 18.15 15.74 -0.12
CA ILE A 243 18.81 16.83 -0.83
C ILE A 243 18.33 18.18 -0.30
N TYR A 244 17.02 18.35 -0.12
CA TYR A 244 16.45 19.57 0.47
C TYR A 244 16.96 19.82 1.88
N LEU A 245 16.94 18.80 2.74
CA LEU A 245 17.43 18.88 4.12
C LEU A 245 18.92 19.25 4.14
N TRP A 246 19.74 18.57 3.34
CA TRP A 246 21.17 18.90 3.20
C TRP A 246 21.38 20.33 2.71
N TYR A 247 20.61 20.78 1.73
CA TYR A 247 20.75 22.12 1.17
C TYR A 247 20.40 23.21 2.20
N GLU A 248 19.31 23.04 2.94
CA GLU A 248 18.76 24.05 3.85
C GLU A 248 19.36 24.00 5.26
N TYR A 249 19.68 22.80 5.78
CA TYR A 249 20.09 22.59 7.17
C TYR A 249 21.57 22.28 7.33
N SER A 250 22.32 22.05 6.26
CA SER A 250 23.78 21.95 6.39
C SER A 250 24.45 23.34 6.36
N PRO A 251 25.25 23.70 7.37
CA PRO A 251 26.08 24.91 7.32
C PRO A 251 27.02 24.91 6.12
N LYS A 252 27.31 26.09 5.56
CA LYS A 252 28.08 26.25 4.31
C LYS A 252 29.44 25.56 4.40
N GLU A 253 30.12 25.73 5.52
CA GLU A 253 31.44 25.18 5.84
C GLU A 253 31.44 23.66 6.07
N LYS A 254 30.28 23.06 6.39
CA LYS A 254 30.14 21.61 6.61
C LYS A 254 29.43 20.87 5.48
N LYS A 255 28.98 21.55 4.41
CA LYS A 255 28.16 20.93 3.35
C LYS A 255 28.75 19.65 2.78
N ILE A 256 30.03 19.67 2.39
CA ILE A 256 30.69 18.50 1.81
C ILE A 256 30.86 17.39 2.86
N LYS A 257 31.22 17.74 4.09
CA LYS A 257 31.35 16.79 5.20
C LYS A 257 30.02 16.08 5.48
N HIS A 258 28.93 16.85 5.61
CA HIS A 258 27.61 16.29 5.84
C HIS A 258 27.13 15.44 4.67
N LEU A 259 27.39 15.85 3.43
CA LEU A 259 27.08 15.05 2.24
C LEU A 259 27.80 13.69 2.29
N PHE A 260 29.11 13.70 2.56
CA PHE A 260 29.91 12.48 2.67
C PHE A 260 29.43 11.57 3.80
N LEU A 261 29.16 12.13 4.99
CA LEU A 261 28.67 11.35 6.14
C LEU A 261 27.27 10.80 5.92
N CYS A 262 26.35 11.57 5.34
CA CYS A 262 25.02 11.08 4.97
C CYS A 262 25.14 9.96 3.92
N ALA A 263 25.98 10.14 2.89
CA ALA A 263 26.23 9.08 1.91
C ALA A 263 26.79 7.82 2.58
N LEU A 264 27.79 7.96 3.46
CA LEU A 264 28.37 6.83 4.20
C LEU A 264 27.33 6.10 5.06
N ILE A 265 26.45 6.83 5.75
CA ILE A 265 25.36 6.26 6.57
C ILE A 265 24.35 5.53 5.68
N GLY A 266 23.88 6.19 4.61
CA GLY A 266 22.91 5.59 3.71
C GLY A 266 23.46 4.30 3.07
N PHE A 267 24.70 4.35 2.56
CA PHE A 267 25.35 3.19 1.97
C PHE A 267 25.70 2.11 2.99
N SER A 268 26.10 2.44 4.21
CA SER A 268 26.38 1.43 5.24
C SER A 268 25.13 0.67 5.67
N ILE A 269 23.95 1.29 5.57
CA ILE A 269 22.67 0.61 5.77
C ILE A 269 22.28 -0.21 4.55
N LEU A 270 22.31 0.36 3.35
CA LEU A 270 21.79 -0.31 2.14
C LEU A 270 22.71 -1.42 1.62
N ILE A 271 24.01 -1.14 1.48
CA ILE A 271 24.96 -2.02 0.78
C ILE A 271 24.99 -3.43 1.38
N PRO A 272 25.08 -3.64 2.71
CA PRO A 272 25.13 -4.99 3.26
C PRO A 272 23.93 -5.86 2.85
N TRP A 273 22.72 -5.29 2.84
CA TRP A 273 21.50 -5.99 2.47
C TRP A 273 21.48 -6.34 0.99
N PHE A 274 21.71 -5.36 0.10
CA PHE A 274 21.73 -5.61 -1.33
C PHE A 274 22.85 -6.57 -1.75
N ILE A 275 24.06 -6.42 -1.18
CA ILE A 275 25.17 -7.33 -1.47
C ILE A 275 24.84 -8.74 -1.01
N TYR A 276 24.32 -8.91 0.20
CA TYR A 276 23.96 -10.22 0.72
C TYR A 276 22.96 -10.92 -0.20
N PHE A 277 21.85 -10.27 -0.53
CA PHE A 277 20.78 -10.89 -1.30
C PHE A 277 21.07 -11.03 -2.81
N LEU A 278 21.95 -10.20 -3.38
CA LEU A 278 22.32 -10.31 -4.79
C LEU A 278 23.44 -11.32 -5.07
N PHE A 279 24.29 -11.61 -4.08
CA PHE A 279 25.51 -12.38 -4.30
C PHE A 279 25.74 -13.54 -3.32
N PHE A 280 25.26 -13.46 -2.08
CA PHE A 280 25.63 -14.42 -1.02
C PHE A 280 24.48 -15.31 -0.55
N HIS A 281 23.25 -14.82 -0.52
CA HIS A 281 22.09 -15.62 -0.13
C HIS A 281 21.84 -16.76 -1.11
N ASP A 282 21.25 -17.86 -0.63
CA ASP A 282 20.86 -19.00 -1.45
C ASP A 282 19.37 -19.32 -1.19
N PRO A 283 18.46 -19.03 -2.15
CA PRO A 283 18.71 -18.49 -3.48
C PRO A 283 19.12 -17.01 -3.51
N ILE A 284 19.82 -16.56 -4.55
CA ILE A 284 19.96 -15.11 -4.75
C ILE A 284 18.65 -14.51 -5.27
N ILE A 285 18.53 -13.18 -5.19
CA ILE A 285 17.39 -12.46 -5.77
C ILE A 285 17.34 -12.69 -7.28
N ASP A 286 16.12 -12.94 -7.77
CA ASP A 286 15.80 -12.90 -9.19
C ASP A 286 15.95 -11.47 -9.73
N ARG A 287 17.00 -11.25 -10.54
CA ARG A 287 17.29 -9.95 -11.15
C ARG A 287 16.26 -9.56 -12.21
N ASN A 288 15.48 -10.51 -12.71
CA ASN A 288 14.46 -10.22 -13.71
C ASN A 288 13.13 -9.80 -13.06
N SER A 289 13.01 -9.85 -11.73
CA SER A 289 11.77 -9.52 -11.03
C SER A 289 11.77 -8.14 -10.35
N THR A 290 12.69 -7.23 -10.71
CA THR A 290 12.75 -5.89 -10.12
C THR A 290 12.18 -4.82 -11.04
N HIS A 291 11.48 -3.86 -10.42
CA HIS A 291 11.02 -2.64 -11.07
C HIS A 291 12.15 -1.77 -11.65
N LEU A 292 13.42 -2.02 -11.29
CA LEU A 292 14.57 -1.28 -11.82
C LEU A 292 15.02 -1.73 -13.22
N ILE A 293 14.61 -2.92 -13.68
CA ILE A 293 15.18 -3.58 -14.89
C ILE A 293 14.17 -3.68 -16.05
N HIS A 294 12.86 -3.74 -15.78
CA HIS A 294 11.79 -3.50 -16.77
C HIS A 294 11.59 -1.99 -16.94
N PRO A 295 11.20 -1.45 -18.13
CA PRO A 295 11.29 -0.01 -18.39
C PRO A 295 10.68 0.76 -17.22
N PRO A 296 11.53 1.32 -16.34
CA PRO A 296 11.10 1.73 -15.01
C PRO A 296 10.25 2.98 -15.10
N PHE A 297 10.28 3.63 -16.26
CA PHE A 297 9.58 4.85 -16.53
C PHE A 297 8.53 4.64 -17.61
N TYR A 298 7.42 5.34 -17.46
CA TYR A 298 6.40 5.41 -18.50
C TYR A 298 7.03 5.88 -19.82
N PRO A 299 6.61 5.32 -20.97
CA PRO A 299 7.00 5.87 -22.25
C PRO A 299 6.51 7.33 -22.35
N LYS A 300 7.30 8.20 -22.99
CA LYS A 300 7.07 9.66 -23.00
C LYS A 300 5.66 10.06 -23.42
N ASN A 301 5.04 9.31 -24.32
CA ASN A 301 3.67 9.52 -24.80
C ASN A 301 2.59 9.21 -23.76
N ARG A 302 2.86 8.36 -22.76
CA ARG A 302 1.92 8.00 -21.69
C ARG A 302 2.03 8.92 -20.46
N LEU A 303 3.19 9.55 -20.24
CA LEU A 303 3.46 10.48 -19.11
C LEU A 303 2.42 11.60 -18.96
N VAL A 304 1.82 12.07 -20.07
CA VAL A 304 0.82 13.16 -20.07
C VAL A 304 -0.52 12.72 -20.65
N SER A 305 -0.78 11.41 -20.68
CA SER A 305 -2.04 10.90 -21.21
C SER A 305 -3.20 11.16 -20.24
N LEU A 306 -4.40 11.41 -20.77
CA LEU A 306 -5.62 11.55 -19.95
C LEU A 306 -5.89 10.32 -19.08
N ASN A 307 -5.54 9.13 -19.60
CA ASN A 307 -5.66 7.88 -18.83
C ASN A 307 -4.73 7.88 -17.62
N HIS A 308 -3.47 8.28 -17.80
CA HIS A 308 -2.52 8.32 -16.70
C HIS A 308 -2.90 9.35 -15.63
N ILE A 309 -3.37 10.53 -16.04
CA ILE A 309 -3.91 11.54 -15.11
C ILE A 309 -5.12 10.98 -14.35
N LYS A 310 -6.02 10.27 -15.03
CA LYS A 310 -7.18 9.61 -14.40
C LYS A 310 -6.75 8.55 -13.38
N GLU A 311 -5.72 7.76 -13.67
CA GLU A 311 -5.16 6.76 -12.75
C GLU A 311 -4.67 7.42 -11.46
N ILE A 312 -3.78 8.42 -11.57
CA ILE A 312 -3.23 9.16 -10.41
C ILE A 312 -4.34 9.82 -9.60
N LEU A 313 -5.26 10.54 -10.28
CA LEU A 313 -6.37 11.21 -9.60
C LEU A 313 -7.31 10.22 -8.90
N SER A 314 -7.48 9.01 -9.45
CA SER A 314 -8.29 7.97 -8.80
C SER A 314 -7.63 7.49 -7.50
N VAL A 315 -6.32 7.25 -7.50
CA VAL A 315 -5.56 6.86 -6.29
C VAL A 315 -5.59 7.96 -5.24
N LEU A 316 -5.32 9.20 -5.64
CA LEU A 316 -5.35 10.35 -4.73
C LEU A 316 -6.74 10.61 -4.18
N TYR A 317 -7.77 10.47 -5.01
CA TYR A 317 -9.14 10.63 -4.57
C TYR A 317 -9.49 9.55 -3.54
N TRP A 318 -9.21 8.29 -3.84
CA TRP A 318 -9.54 7.20 -2.93
C TRP A 318 -8.79 7.33 -1.60
N ASN A 319 -7.49 7.58 -1.65
CA ASN A 319 -6.69 7.58 -0.43
C ASN A 319 -6.72 8.88 0.35
N ALA A 320 -6.70 10.03 -0.32
CA ALA A 320 -6.45 11.31 0.34
C ALA A 320 -7.46 12.41 -0.02
N SER A 321 -8.63 12.08 -0.60
CA SER A 321 -9.59 13.10 -1.07
C SER A 321 -9.99 14.09 0.00
N ILE A 322 -10.44 13.63 1.18
CA ILE A 322 -10.93 14.52 2.24
C ILE A 322 -9.82 15.46 2.73
N ALA A 323 -8.62 14.92 2.99
CA ALA A 323 -7.45 15.72 3.37
C ALA A 323 -7.03 16.70 2.27
N SER A 324 -7.05 16.27 1.01
CA SER A 324 -6.70 17.11 -0.14
C SER A 324 -7.70 18.25 -0.32
N LEU A 325 -9.00 17.97 -0.23
CA LEU A 325 -10.07 18.95 -0.30
C LEU A 325 -9.99 19.93 0.87
N PHE A 326 -9.72 19.43 2.08
CA PHE A 326 -9.48 20.27 3.24
C PHE A 326 -8.34 21.26 2.99
N LEU A 327 -7.17 20.78 2.57
CA LEU A 327 -6.02 21.62 2.23
C LEU A 327 -6.34 22.63 1.11
N LEU A 328 -7.02 22.18 0.04
CA LEU A 328 -7.46 23.04 -1.05
C LEU A 328 -8.33 24.19 -0.53
N HIS A 329 -9.28 23.90 0.35
CA HIS A 329 -10.11 24.93 0.95
C HIS A 329 -9.29 25.95 1.75
N GLN A 330 -8.27 25.51 2.50
CA GLN A 330 -7.41 26.44 3.23
C GLN A 330 -6.58 27.32 2.30
N ILE A 331 -6.07 26.76 1.20
CA ILE A 331 -5.37 27.49 0.15
C ILE A 331 -6.25 28.64 -0.40
N PHE A 332 -7.52 28.36 -0.70
CA PHE A 332 -8.40 29.35 -1.32
C PHE A 332 -9.05 30.32 -0.33
N PHE A 333 -9.45 29.86 0.86
CA PHE A 333 -10.33 30.59 1.77
C PHE A 333 -9.70 31.00 3.11
N SER A 334 -8.49 30.54 3.41
CA SER A 334 -7.71 30.88 4.61
C SER A 334 -6.26 31.26 4.23
N GLN A 335 -6.12 32.10 3.20
CA GLN A 335 -4.84 32.42 2.54
C GLN A 335 -3.74 32.92 3.48
N SER A 336 -4.07 33.76 4.48
CA SER A 336 -3.09 34.29 5.44
C SER A 336 -2.56 33.21 6.36
N GLU A 337 -3.44 32.38 6.93
CA GLU A 337 -3.05 31.23 7.76
C GLU A 337 -2.27 30.20 6.96
N TRP A 338 -2.74 29.88 5.75
CA TRP A 338 -2.06 28.98 4.84
C TRP A 338 -0.64 29.47 4.53
N LYS A 339 -0.48 30.74 4.17
CA LYS A 339 0.83 31.35 3.91
C LYS A 339 1.76 31.24 5.13
N ASN A 340 1.23 31.50 6.33
CA ASN A 340 2.00 31.37 7.56
C ASN A 340 2.37 29.91 7.86
N PHE A 341 1.47 28.97 7.58
CA PHE A 341 1.67 27.54 7.79
C PHE A 341 2.72 26.95 6.85
N ILE A 342 2.66 27.22 5.54
CA ILE A 342 3.62 26.68 4.57
C ILE A 342 5.03 27.28 4.72
N ASN A 343 5.13 28.46 5.35
CA ASN A 343 6.43 29.07 5.64
C ASN A 343 7.17 28.38 6.78
N ARG A 344 6.49 27.54 7.57
CA ARG A 344 7.12 26.79 8.65
C ARG A 344 8.08 25.73 8.10
N PRO A 345 9.24 25.52 8.73
CA PRO A 345 10.23 24.58 8.22
C PRO A 345 9.69 23.14 8.12
N GLU A 346 8.91 22.69 9.11
CA GLU A 346 8.28 21.37 9.11
C GLU A 346 7.31 21.18 7.92
N SER A 347 6.51 22.19 7.59
CA SER A 347 5.55 22.13 6.48
C SER A 347 6.27 22.03 5.13
N LYS A 348 7.38 22.75 4.96
CA LYS A 348 8.19 22.70 3.73
C LYS A 348 8.74 21.31 3.48
N VAL A 349 9.26 20.66 4.52
CA VAL A 349 9.78 19.28 4.43
C VAL A 349 8.68 18.30 3.98
N ILE A 350 7.48 18.41 4.55
CA ILE A 350 6.36 17.55 4.12
C ILE A 350 5.95 17.85 2.68
N LEU A 351 5.91 19.12 2.26
CA LEU A 351 5.64 19.50 0.87
C LEU A 351 6.68 18.93 -0.12
N VAL A 352 7.95 18.89 0.25
CA VAL A 352 9.01 18.25 -0.57
C VAL A 352 8.77 16.74 -0.66
N SER A 353 8.31 16.10 0.42
CA SER A 353 7.96 14.68 0.42
C SER A 353 6.76 14.39 -0.47
N ILE A 354 5.72 15.24 -0.42
CA ILE A 354 4.57 15.19 -1.34
C ILE A 354 5.09 15.27 -2.78
N PHE A 355 5.88 16.30 -3.10
CA PHE A 355 6.45 16.47 -4.44
C PHE A 355 7.24 15.24 -4.90
N ALA A 356 8.10 14.67 -4.05
CA ALA A 356 8.89 13.49 -4.36
C ALA A 356 8.02 12.28 -4.75
N PHE A 357 6.96 12.00 -3.99
CA PHE A 357 6.04 10.91 -4.33
C PHE A 357 5.17 11.22 -5.53
N PHE A 358 4.77 12.48 -5.75
CA PHE A 358 4.11 12.85 -7.00
C PHE A 358 5.00 12.56 -8.21
N LEU A 359 6.31 12.86 -8.15
CA LEU A 359 7.22 12.51 -9.23
C LEU A 359 7.26 10.99 -9.47
N HIS A 360 7.28 10.18 -8.42
CA HIS A 360 7.14 8.72 -8.56
C HIS A 360 5.85 8.35 -9.31
N GLY A 361 4.73 8.95 -8.89
CA GLY A 361 3.41 8.73 -9.49
C GLY A 361 3.25 9.26 -10.92
N PHE A 362 4.17 10.08 -11.43
CA PHE A 362 4.16 10.52 -12.83
C PHE A 362 5.18 9.78 -13.69
N PHE A 363 6.31 9.40 -13.12
CA PHE A 363 7.40 8.84 -13.92
C PHE A 363 7.42 7.32 -13.90
N HIS A 364 7.11 6.65 -12.80
CA HIS A 364 7.34 5.22 -12.67
C HIS A 364 6.24 4.40 -13.36
N ASN A 365 6.58 3.34 -14.08
CA ASN A 365 5.59 2.52 -14.78
C ASN A 365 5.17 1.31 -13.94
N PRO A 366 3.87 1.07 -13.66
CA PRO A 366 3.40 -0.14 -13.00
C PRO A 366 3.65 -1.37 -13.89
N GLN A 367 4.36 -2.36 -13.36
CA GLN A 367 4.69 -3.65 -13.94
C GLN A 367 3.47 -4.58 -14.09
N LEU A 368 2.63 -4.75 -13.07
CA LEU A 368 1.36 -5.47 -13.15
C LEU A 368 0.21 -4.63 -13.74
N GLY A 369 0.49 -3.37 -14.12
CA GLY A 369 -0.49 -2.43 -14.65
C GLY A 369 -1.36 -1.78 -13.57
N PHE A 370 -2.15 -0.79 -13.97
CA PHE A 370 -3.08 -0.11 -13.07
C PHE A 370 -4.43 -0.85 -13.04
N PRO A 371 -5.02 -1.12 -11.86
CA PRO A 371 -4.55 -0.70 -10.53
C PRO A 371 -3.65 -1.70 -9.80
N ALA A 372 -3.41 -2.90 -10.34
CA ALA A 372 -2.79 -4.00 -9.61
C ALA A 372 -1.41 -3.68 -8.99
N ASP A 373 -0.55 -2.94 -9.70
CA ASP A 373 0.81 -2.62 -9.24
C ASP A 373 0.90 -1.32 -8.45
N TRP A 374 -0.07 -0.43 -8.68
CA TRP A 374 -0.24 0.83 -7.95
C TRP A 374 -1.48 0.69 -7.12
N ASP A 375 -1.43 -0.34 -6.29
CA ASP A 375 -2.60 -0.79 -5.61
C ASP A 375 -3.22 0.36 -4.84
N LEU A 376 -4.51 0.24 -4.58
CA LEU A 376 -5.40 1.31 -4.16
C LEU A 376 -4.84 2.26 -3.12
N MET A 377 -3.89 1.81 -2.32
CA MET A 377 -3.34 2.44 -1.13
C MET A 377 -1.89 2.92 -1.24
N GLY A 378 -1.34 3.10 -2.44
CA GLY A 378 0.05 3.55 -2.64
C GLY A 378 0.46 4.78 -1.81
N PHE A 379 1.74 4.88 -1.48
CA PHE A 379 2.36 5.79 -0.47
C PHE A 379 2.12 7.30 -0.60
N TYR A 380 1.48 7.74 -1.69
CA TYR A 380 1.23 9.14 -2.01
C TYR A 380 0.33 9.85 -0.99
N TRP A 381 -0.49 9.09 -0.26
CA TRP A 381 -1.54 9.64 0.60
C TRP A 381 -1.04 10.15 1.94
N LEU A 382 -0.11 9.44 2.58
CA LEU A 382 0.29 9.71 3.95
C LEU A 382 0.86 11.12 4.14
N PRO A 383 1.79 11.64 3.30
CA PRO A 383 2.30 12.99 3.51
C PRO A 383 1.23 14.08 3.33
N ILE A 384 0.22 13.85 2.47
CA ILE A 384 -0.92 14.77 2.30
C ILE A 384 -1.79 14.78 3.55
N VAL A 385 -2.15 13.59 4.05
CA VAL A 385 -2.95 13.42 5.27
C VAL A 385 -2.23 13.96 6.49
N PHE A 386 -0.92 13.73 6.59
CA PHE A 386 -0.09 14.28 7.65
C PHE A 386 -0.02 15.81 7.59
N LEU A 387 0.16 16.41 6.41
CA LEU A 387 0.13 17.87 6.23
C LEU A 387 -1.22 18.47 6.63
N ALA A 388 -2.33 17.84 6.21
CA ALA A 388 -3.69 18.24 6.60
C ALA A 388 -3.88 18.18 8.12
N HIS A 389 -3.37 17.13 8.76
CA HIS A 389 -3.42 16.99 10.21
C HIS A 389 -2.58 18.06 10.92
N GLN A 390 -1.36 18.34 10.44
CA GLN A 390 -0.53 19.42 10.98
C GLN A 390 -1.21 20.78 10.83
N PHE A 391 -1.87 21.04 9.69
CA PHE A 391 -2.63 22.29 9.53
C PHE A 391 -3.77 22.37 10.55
N TRP A 392 -4.54 21.28 10.72
CA TRP A 392 -5.67 21.22 11.66
C TRP A 392 -5.25 21.54 13.10
N ILE A 393 -4.22 20.86 13.63
CA ILE A 393 -3.79 21.04 15.03
C ILE A 393 -3.00 22.33 15.29
N GLN A 394 -2.73 23.12 14.24
CA GLN A 394 -1.93 24.34 14.35
C GLN A 394 -2.70 25.61 13.95
N SER A 395 -3.80 25.48 13.23
CA SER A 395 -4.72 26.56 12.92
C SER A 395 -5.66 26.80 14.11
N ASN A 396 -6.04 28.05 14.33
CA ASN A 396 -7.06 28.41 15.30
C ASN A 396 -8.48 28.32 14.70
N GLU A 397 -8.59 28.17 13.37
CA GLU A 397 -9.85 28.04 12.65
C GLU A 397 -10.30 26.58 12.59
N ASN A 398 -10.56 25.96 13.75
CA ASN A 398 -11.28 24.68 13.79
C ASN A 398 -12.73 24.91 13.36
N LYS A 399 -12.93 24.90 12.04
CA LYS A 399 -14.25 25.00 11.42
C LYS A 399 -14.99 23.70 11.64
N ILE A 400 -15.90 23.70 12.61
CA ILE A 400 -16.95 22.67 12.79
C ILE A 400 -17.57 22.23 11.46
N GLU A 401 -17.60 23.12 10.45
CA GLU A 401 -18.07 22.84 9.10
C GLU A 401 -17.34 21.68 8.39
N TRP A 402 -16.10 21.37 8.75
CA TRP A 402 -15.33 20.26 8.18
C TRP A 402 -15.62 18.91 8.84
N VAL A 403 -16.21 18.91 10.04
CA VAL A 403 -16.41 17.68 10.81
C VAL A 403 -17.34 16.70 10.10
N PRO A 404 -18.46 17.11 9.48
CA PRO A 404 -19.27 16.20 8.67
C PRO A 404 -18.48 15.56 7.51
N ALA A 405 -17.54 16.28 6.89
CA ALA A 405 -16.77 15.76 5.76
C ALA A 405 -15.75 14.70 6.20
N PHE A 406 -15.09 14.94 7.34
CA PHE A 406 -14.21 13.93 7.92
C PHE A 406 -14.97 12.70 8.41
N LEU A 407 -16.10 12.88 9.09
CA LEU A 407 -16.97 11.78 9.51
C LEU A 407 -17.51 10.98 8.32
N PHE A 408 -17.84 11.65 7.22
CA PHE A 408 -18.23 10.99 5.97
C PHE A 408 -17.10 10.11 5.44
N GLY A 409 -15.88 10.65 5.32
CA GLY A 409 -14.72 9.86 4.90
C GLY A 409 -14.48 8.65 5.80
N THR A 410 -14.55 8.83 7.13
CA THR A 410 -14.43 7.71 8.08
C THR A 410 -15.53 6.68 7.91
N THR A 411 -16.76 7.10 7.65
CA THR A 411 -17.89 6.20 7.39
C THR A 411 -17.66 5.40 6.10
N ILE A 412 -17.16 6.05 5.04
CA ILE A 412 -16.82 5.39 3.77
C ILE A 412 -15.72 4.34 3.98
N VAL A 413 -14.67 4.66 4.76
CA VAL A 413 -13.61 3.71 5.13
C VAL A 413 -14.18 2.50 5.87
N ILE A 414 -14.98 2.72 6.91
CA ILE A 414 -15.55 1.62 7.71
C ILE A 414 -16.49 0.74 6.87
N ILE A 415 -17.38 1.33 6.07
CA ILE A 415 -18.25 0.60 5.13
C ILE A 415 -17.42 -0.23 4.15
N SER A 416 -16.30 0.31 3.70
CA SER A 416 -15.40 -0.38 2.77
C SER A 416 -14.70 -1.55 3.44
N ALA A 417 -14.18 -1.36 4.66
CA ALA A 417 -13.62 -2.45 5.47
C ALA A 417 -14.65 -3.56 5.73
N ILE A 418 -15.88 -3.22 6.13
CA ILE A 418 -16.97 -4.19 6.34
C ILE A 418 -17.27 -4.97 5.06
N THR A 419 -17.30 -4.28 3.92
CA THR A 419 -17.58 -4.94 2.63
C THR A 419 -16.45 -5.86 2.22
N LEU A 420 -15.21 -5.41 2.37
CA LEU A 420 -13.99 -6.14 2.01
C LEU A 420 -13.60 -7.22 3.03
N ASN A 421 -14.18 -7.21 4.22
CA ASN A 421 -14.08 -8.30 5.19
C ASN A 421 -14.92 -9.53 4.80
N LYS A 422 -15.89 -9.37 3.88
CA LYS A 422 -16.68 -10.50 3.38
C LYS A 422 -15.80 -11.44 2.55
N ASN A 423 -15.83 -12.72 2.91
CA ASN A 423 -15.17 -13.77 2.15
C ASN A 423 -15.87 -13.99 0.81
N ASP A 424 -15.08 -14.31 -0.21
CA ASP A 424 -15.57 -14.87 -1.47
C ASP A 424 -15.41 -16.41 -1.39
N PRO A 425 -16.50 -17.19 -1.28
CA PRO A 425 -16.42 -18.63 -1.10
C PRO A 425 -15.62 -19.34 -2.20
N ASP A 426 -15.74 -18.90 -3.45
CA ASP A 426 -15.04 -19.54 -4.57
C ASP A 426 -13.53 -19.29 -4.49
N LYS A 427 -13.13 -18.10 -4.01
CA LYS A 427 -11.72 -17.77 -3.77
C LYS A 427 -11.15 -18.42 -2.52
N GLU A 428 -11.92 -18.58 -1.45
CA GLU A 428 -11.48 -19.35 -0.27
C GLU A 428 -11.20 -20.80 -0.65
N VAL A 429 -12.07 -21.44 -1.43
CA VAL A 429 -11.83 -22.80 -1.94
C VAL A 429 -10.58 -22.84 -2.82
N LEU A 430 -10.44 -21.90 -3.76
CA LEU A 430 -9.23 -21.81 -4.59
C LEU A 430 -7.96 -21.62 -3.74
N TRP A 431 -8.03 -20.82 -2.69
CA TRP A 431 -6.91 -20.57 -1.78
C TRP A 431 -6.56 -21.83 -0.98
N ASP A 432 -7.53 -22.54 -0.43
CA ASP A 432 -7.30 -23.81 0.27
C ASP A 432 -6.69 -24.87 -0.66
N VAL A 433 -7.20 -24.99 -1.90
CA VAL A 433 -6.58 -25.84 -2.92
C VAL A 433 -5.14 -25.39 -3.22
N THR A 434 -4.88 -24.09 -3.30
CA THR A 434 -3.54 -23.54 -3.57
C THR A 434 -2.58 -23.85 -2.44
N LYS A 435 -2.97 -23.72 -1.17
CA LYS A 435 -2.15 -24.08 0.00
C LYS A 435 -1.72 -25.54 -0.04
N VAL A 436 -2.67 -26.46 -0.26
CA VAL A 436 -2.37 -27.90 -0.38
C VAL A 436 -1.44 -28.16 -1.57
N THR A 437 -1.70 -27.50 -2.70
CA THR A 437 -0.87 -27.63 -3.90
C THR A 437 0.56 -27.15 -3.66
N ILE A 438 0.76 -26.06 -2.92
CA ILE A 438 2.09 -25.59 -2.51
C ILE A 438 2.79 -26.63 -1.63
N GLN A 439 2.09 -27.21 -0.66
CA GLN A 439 2.68 -28.22 0.21
C GLN A 439 3.11 -29.46 -0.58
N SER A 440 2.25 -29.98 -1.47
CA SER A 440 2.59 -31.09 -2.37
C SER A 440 3.78 -30.74 -3.28
N TYR A 441 3.75 -29.54 -3.88
CA TYR A 441 4.84 -29.04 -4.72
C TYR A 441 6.18 -29.02 -3.99
N VAL A 442 6.21 -28.48 -2.77
CA VAL A 442 7.42 -28.40 -1.94
C VAL A 442 7.92 -29.81 -1.61
N LEU A 443 7.05 -30.72 -1.20
CA LEU A 443 7.43 -32.10 -0.88
C LEU A 443 8.06 -32.83 -2.08
N GLU A 444 7.50 -32.64 -3.28
CA GLU A 444 7.96 -33.30 -4.50
C GLU A 444 9.24 -32.66 -5.08
N ASN A 445 9.36 -31.33 -5.03
CA ASN A 445 10.34 -30.60 -5.85
C ASN A 445 11.47 -29.96 -5.04
N LYS A 446 11.35 -29.82 -3.71
CA LYS A 446 12.36 -29.13 -2.88
C LYS A 446 13.77 -29.71 -3.07
N LYS A 447 13.91 -31.03 -3.08
CA LYS A 447 15.22 -31.68 -3.28
C LYS A 447 15.86 -31.32 -4.63
N TYR A 448 15.06 -31.25 -5.70
CA TYR A 448 15.54 -30.85 -7.02
C TYR A 448 15.91 -29.36 -7.04
N ILE A 449 15.03 -28.51 -6.51
CA ILE A 449 15.27 -27.05 -6.41
C ILE A 449 16.56 -26.79 -5.62
N ASP A 450 16.74 -27.44 -4.47
CA ASP A 450 17.95 -27.28 -3.64
C ASP A 450 19.24 -27.67 -4.37
N SER A 451 19.15 -28.54 -5.39
CA SER A 451 20.28 -28.95 -6.23
C SER A 451 20.64 -27.97 -7.35
N LEU A 452 19.74 -27.03 -7.68
CA LEU A 452 20.00 -26.01 -8.70
C LEU A 452 21.03 -24.98 -8.20
N PRO A 453 21.74 -24.29 -9.11
CA PRO A 453 22.53 -23.11 -8.76
C PRO A 453 21.67 -22.06 -8.05
N LYS A 454 22.27 -21.34 -7.10
CA LYS A 454 21.58 -20.31 -6.31
C LYS A 454 20.92 -19.22 -7.17
N GLU A 455 21.47 -18.97 -8.36
CA GLU A 455 20.94 -18.03 -9.37
C GLU A 455 19.63 -18.50 -10.00
N ASP A 456 19.45 -19.81 -10.14
CA ASP A 456 18.35 -20.40 -10.90
C ASP A 456 17.18 -20.81 -10.01
N LYS A 457 17.45 -21.19 -8.76
CA LYS A 457 16.48 -21.71 -7.78
C LYS A 457 15.17 -20.92 -7.72
N LYS A 458 15.24 -19.60 -7.54
CA LYS A 458 14.05 -18.76 -7.33
C LYS A 458 13.25 -18.61 -8.62
N PHE A 459 13.91 -18.28 -9.72
CA PHE A 459 13.25 -18.11 -11.02
C PHE A 459 12.65 -19.44 -11.50
N PHE A 460 13.39 -20.54 -11.35
CA PHE A 460 12.92 -21.89 -11.65
C PHE A 460 11.66 -22.24 -10.83
N ALA A 461 11.71 -22.08 -9.50
CA ALA A 461 10.62 -22.46 -8.61
C ALA A 461 9.32 -21.71 -8.93
N LYS A 462 9.40 -20.41 -9.25
CA LYS A 462 8.23 -19.62 -9.65
C LYS A 462 7.59 -20.14 -10.93
N GLY A 463 8.40 -20.37 -11.97
CA GLY A 463 7.90 -20.85 -13.26
C GLY A 463 7.38 -22.29 -13.18
N ASP A 464 8.11 -23.19 -12.53
CA ASP A 464 7.71 -24.59 -12.39
C ASP A 464 6.44 -24.73 -11.54
N PHE A 465 6.33 -23.94 -10.46
CA PHE A 465 5.12 -23.92 -9.64
C PHE A 465 3.90 -23.40 -10.40
N LEU A 466 4.04 -22.37 -11.25
CA LEU A 466 2.94 -21.88 -12.10
C LEU A 466 2.31 -23.02 -12.93
N PHE A 467 3.15 -23.82 -13.60
CA PHE A 467 2.68 -24.93 -14.42
C PHE A 467 2.15 -26.09 -13.56
N TYR A 468 2.83 -26.41 -12.45
CA TYR A 468 2.37 -27.43 -11.51
C TYR A 468 0.98 -27.12 -10.96
N LYS A 469 0.78 -25.88 -10.49
CA LYS A 469 -0.51 -25.37 -10.02
C LYS A 469 -1.55 -25.44 -11.13
N GLY A 470 -1.20 -25.00 -12.35
CA GLY A 470 -2.08 -25.09 -13.52
C GLY A 470 -2.64 -26.49 -13.73
N VAL A 471 -1.79 -27.53 -13.67
CA VAL A 471 -2.21 -28.93 -13.78
C VAL A 471 -3.11 -29.34 -12.61
N MET A 472 -2.65 -29.12 -11.38
CA MET A 472 -3.32 -29.59 -10.16
C MET A 472 -4.70 -28.95 -9.98
N VAL A 473 -4.82 -27.64 -10.22
CA VAL A 473 -6.09 -26.93 -10.12
C VAL A 473 -7.02 -27.32 -11.25
N THR A 474 -6.54 -27.37 -12.50
CA THR A 474 -7.39 -27.75 -13.66
C THR A 474 -7.96 -29.16 -13.51
N THR A 475 -7.20 -30.09 -12.93
CA THR A 475 -7.67 -31.45 -12.65
C THR A 475 -8.87 -31.47 -11.69
N LYS A 476 -8.90 -30.54 -10.72
CA LYS A 476 -9.98 -30.41 -9.73
C LYS A 476 -11.19 -29.62 -10.23
N LEU A 477 -11.10 -28.95 -11.39
CA LEU A 477 -12.24 -28.30 -12.03
C LEU A 477 -13.26 -29.33 -12.51
N CYS A 478 -14.52 -28.92 -12.58
CA CYS A 478 -15.55 -29.66 -13.29
C CYS A 478 -15.13 -29.97 -14.73
N ASP A 479 -15.66 -31.03 -15.34
CA ASP A 479 -15.30 -31.38 -16.71
C ASP A 479 -15.79 -30.32 -17.72
N PHE A 480 -14.92 -29.96 -18.66
CA PHE A 480 -15.21 -29.06 -19.78
C PHE A 480 -14.40 -29.47 -21.03
N PRO A 481 -14.83 -29.11 -22.25
CA PRO A 481 -14.29 -29.67 -23.49
C PRO A 481 -12.77 -29.57 -23.67
N THR A 482 -12.14 -28.51 -23.17
CA THR A 482 -10.69 -28.25 -23.33
C THR A 482 -9.85 -28.64 -22.11
N LYS A 483 -10.44 -29.24 -21.07
CA LYS A 483 -9.77 -29.54 -19.79
C LYS A 483 -8.49 -30.35 -19.96
N ASN A 484 -8.59 -31.48 -20.65
CA ASN A 484 -7.45 -32.38 -20.89
C ASN A 484 -6.39 -31.75 -21.80
N GLU A 485 -6.79 -30.86 -22.71
CA GLU A 485 -5.85 -30.13 -23.56
C GLU A 485 -5.03 -29.13 -22.75
N ILE A 486 -5.67 -28.36 -21.86
CA ILE A 486 -4.99 -27.42 -20.96
C ILE A 486 -4.01 -28.16 -20.05
N ILE A 487 -4.44 -29.26 -19.43
CA ILE A 487 -3.58 -30.11 -18.59
C ILE A 487 -2.35 -30.57 -19.39
N ARG A 488 -2.56 -31.14 -20.58
CA ARG A 488 -1.46 -31.61 -21.43
C ARG A 488 -0.49 -30.50 -21.83
N LYS A 489 -1.00 -29.30 -22.17
CA LYS A 489 -0.16 -28.12 -22.48
C LYS A 489 0.66 -27.69 -21.25
N MET A 490 0.04 -27.61 -20.07
CA MET A 490 0.75 -27.24 -18.83
C MET A 490 1.82 -28.25 -18.44
N GLU A 491 1.55 -29.56 -18.56
CA GLU A 491 2.54 -30.62 -18.35
C GLU A 491 3.70 -30.54 -19.34
N SER A 492 3.40 -30.26 -20.62
CA SER A 492 4.42 -30.06 -21.65
C SER A 492 5.30 -28.87 -21.30
N HIS A 493 4.71 -27.71 -21.00
CA HIS A 493 5.46 -26.51 -20.61
C HIS A 493 6.30 -26.74 -19.36
N ARG A 494 5.80 -27.50 -18.39
CA ARG A 494 6.57 -27.86 -17.19
C ARG A 494 7.80 -28.72 -17.53
N LYS A 495 7.66 -29.70 -18.42
CA LYS A 495 8.78 -30.54 -18.90
C LYS A 495 9.79 -29.71 -19.68
N ASP A 496 9.31 -28.86 -20.58
CA ASP A 496 10.15 -27.96 -21.38
C ASP A 496 10.86 -26.93 -20.48
N TRP A 497 10.19 -26.46 -19.43
CA TRP A 497 10.76 -25.58 -18.41
C TRP A 497 11.95 -26.25 -17.72
N LYS A 498 11.73 -27.44 -17.16
CA LYS A 498 12.78 -28.24 -16.52
C LYS A 498 13.95 -28.54 -17.46
N HIS A 499 13.65 -29.01 -18.67
CA HIS A 499 14.67 -29.28 -19.68
C HIS A 499 15.47 -28.03 -20.07
N GLY A 500 14.82 -26.86 -20.15
CA GLY A 500 15.46 -25.59 -20.46
C GLY A 500 16.52 -25.17 -19.45
N PHE A 501 16.35 -25.49 -18.17
CA PHE A 501 17.37 -25.28 -17.13
C PHE A 501 18.45 -26.37 -17.16
N GLU A 502 18.08 -27.65 -17.27
CA GLU A 502 19.03 -28.78 -17.30
C GLU A 502 19.98 -28.73 -18.51
N SER A 503 19.47 -28.35 -19.68
CA SER A 503 20.26 -28.19 -20.91
C SER A 503 20.99 -26.84 -21.00
N GLY A 504 20.70 -25.90 -20.10
CA GLY A 504 21.16 -24.51 -20.19
C GLY A 504 20.54 -23.72 -21.35
N GLY A 505 19.50 -24.25 -22.01
CA GLY A 505 18.82 -23.61 -23.14
C GLY A 505 18.23 -22.23 -22.84
N PHE A 506 17.78 -22.00 -21.60
CA PHE A 506 17.24 -20.71 -21.16
C PHE A 506 18.28 -19.65 -20.81
N LYS A 507 19.58 -19.95 -20.92
CA LYS A 507 20.62 -18.90 -20.95
C LYS A 507 20.49 -18.02 -22.20
N SER A 508 19.84 -18.51 -23.26
CA SER A 508 19.48 -17.70 -24.43
C SER A 508 18.18 -16.93 -24.18
N LYS A 509 18.27 -15.59 -24.20
CA LYS A 509 17.11 -14.70 -24.06
C LYS A 509 16.04 -14.95 -25.12
N GLU A 510 16.43 -15.29 -26.35
CA GLU A 510 15.50 -15.56 -27.45
C GLU A 510 14.69 -16.83 -27.19
N LYS A 511 15.37 -17.94 -26.81
CA LYS A 511 14.70 -19.20 -26.50
C LYS A 511 13.77 -19.07 -25.29
N LEU A 512 14.24 -18.40 -24.23
CA LEU A 512 13.42 -18.11 -23.06
C LEU A 512 12.21 -17.23 -23.42
N GLY A 513 12.41 -16.17 -24.22
CA GLY A 513 11.34 -15.27 -24.66
C GLY A 513 10.27 -15.98 -25.48
N HIS A 514 10.66 -16.85 -26.41
CA HIS A 514 9.73 -17.67 -27.17
C HIS A 514 8.94 -18.62 -26.27
N PHE A 515 9.62 -19.33 -25.36
CA PHE A 515 8.96 -20.20 -24.38
C PHE A 515 7.94 -19.42 -23.53
N LEU A 516 8.34 -18.29 -22.95
CA LEU A 516 7.47 -17.47 -22.11
C LEU A 516 6.25 -16.94 -22.88
N THR A 517 6.39 -16.65 -24.17
CA THR A 517 5.27 -16.23 -25.02
C THR A 517 4.22 -17.34 -25.16
N GLU A 518 4.65 -18.57 -25.46
CA GLU A 518 3.74 -19.72 -25.59
C GLU A 518 3.13 -20.16 -24.25
N ALA A 519 3.94 -20.13 -23.19
CA ALA A 519 3.49 -20.37 -21.82
C ALA A 519 2.43 -19.33 -21.40
N THR A 520 2.62 -18.06 -21.74
CA THR A 520 1.66 -16.98 -21.44
C THR A 520 0.32 -17.23 -22.13
N LYS A 521 0.31 -17.64 -23.40
CA LYS A 521 -0.94 -17.99 -24.11
C LYS A 521 -1.69 -19.11 -23.40
N THR A 522 -0.98 -20.15 -22.98
CA THR A 522 -1.57 -21.29 -22.26
C THR A 522 -2.08 -20.87 -20.87
N ASN A 523 -1.34 -20.00 -20.17
CA ASN A 523 -1.77 -19.47 -18.89
C ASN A 523 -3.05 -18.62 -19.00
N ILE A 524 -3.20 -17.85 -20.09
CA ILE A 524 -4.44 -17.10 -20.37
C ILE A 524 -5.63 -18.06 -20.59
N GLU A 525 -5.43 -19.15 -21.33
CA GLU A 525 -6.47 -20.19 -21.50
C GLU A 525 -6.87 -20.80 -20.15
N TYR A 526 -5.88 -21.11 -19.31
CA TYR A 526 -6.10 -21.62 -17.96
C TYR A 526 -6.87 -20.63 -17.07
N ILE A 527 -6.45 -19.36 -16.99
CA ILE A 527 -7.14 -18.34 -16.18
C ILE A 527 -8.59 -18.19 -16.62
N LYS A 528 -8.85 -18.11 -17.93
CA LYS A 528 -10.23 -18.06 -18.46
C LYS A 528 -11.04 -19.30 -18.09
N SER A 529 -10.41 -20.47 -18.05
CA SER A 529 -11.10 -21.70 -17.62
C SER A 529 -11.46 -21.66 -16.14
N LEU A 530 -10.63 -21.05 -15.27
CA LEU A 530 -10.93 -20.87 -13.85
C LEU A 530 -12.08 -19.90 -13.61
N GLU A 531 -12.20 -18.85 -14.43
CA GLU A 531 -13.28 -17.86 -14.31
C GLU A 531 -14.66 -18.45 -14.64
N VAL A 532 -14.71 -19.43 -15.56
CA VAL A 532 -15.96 -19.98 -16.09
C VAL A 532 -16.36 -21.30 -15.41
N ASN A 533 -15.41 -22.07 -14.89
CA ASN A 533 -15.65 -23.40 -14.34
C ASN A 533 -15.44 -23.47 -12.83
N LYS A 534 -16.26 -24.25 -12.13
CA LYS A 534 -16.16 -24.46 -10.68
C LYS A 534 -15.19 -25.58 -10.33
N ILE A 535 -14.67 -25.56 -9.11
CA ILE A 535 -13.93 -26.70 -8.52
C ILE A 535 -14.97 -27.74 -8.08
N CYS A 536 -15.00 -28.89 -8.75
CA CYS A 536 -16.03 -29.94 -8.54
C CYS A 536 -15.69 -30.91 -7.40
N HIS A 537 -14.42 -30.94 -6.95
CA HIS A 537 -13.94 -31.87 -5.92
C HIS A 537 -13.22 -31.13 -4.79
N PRO A 538 -13.94 -30.42 -3.90
CA PRO A 538 -13.38 -30.03 -2.61
C PRO A 538 -13.32 -31.28 -1.73
N THR A 539 -12.31 -32.13 -1.92
CA THR A 539 -11.97 -33.11 -0.89
C THR A 539 -11.40 -32.33 0.28
N ILE A 540 -12.24 -32.15 1.32
CA ILE A 540 -11.83 -31.75 2.67
C ILE A 540 -10.90 -32.82 3.24
#